data_AF-A0A524IL00-F1
#
_entry.id   AF-A0A524IL00-F1
#
_cell.length_a   1.000
_cell.length_b   1.000
_cell.length_c   1.000
_cell.angle_alpha   90.00
_cell.angle_beta   90.00
_cell.angle_gamma   90.00
#
_symmetry.space_group_name_H-M   'P 1'
#
loop_
_entity.id
_entity.type
_entity.pdbx_description
1 polymer ?
#
loop_
_entity_poly.entity_id
_entity_poly.type
_entity_poly.pdbx_seq_one_letter_code
_entity_poly.pdbx_strand_id
1 'polypeptide(L)' 'MNRLTYHGHSTFEIVTSEGTRLIVDPFLSSNPKATVGPEHFHDQLDYVLLTHGHFDHVEDAWSLLEKTGATLISSFE' A
#
# COMPACT_ATOMS: atom_id res chain seq x y z
N MET A 1 7.43 -9.69 15.37
CA MET A 1 6.23 -9.06 15.97
C MET A 1 5.43 -8.45 14.84
N ASN A 2 4.10 -8.54 14.87
CA ASN A 2 3.26 -7.85 13.87
C ASN A 2 3.35 -6.32 14.08
N ARG A 3 3.43 -5.56 13.00
CA ARG A 3 3.45 -4.09 13.00
C ARG A 3 2.37 -3.56 12.07
N LEU A 4 1.63 -2.57 12.55
CA LEU A 4 0.68 -1.78 11.76
C LEU A 4 1.16 -0.32 11.78
N THR A 5 1.34 0.28 10.61
CA THR A 5 1.66 1.70 10.45
C THR A 5 0.51 2.39 9.73
N TYR A 6 0.09 3.54 10.24
CA TYR A 6 -0.92 4.39 9.61
C TYR A 6 -0.25 5.54 8.87
N HIS A 7 -0.51 5.66 7.57
CA HIS A 7 0.09 6.65 6.68
C HIS A 7 -0.89 7.81 6.32
N GLY A 8 -2.03 7.90 6.99
CA GLY A 8 -3.06 8.91 6.70
C GLY A 8 -4.18 8.39 5.79
N HIS A 9 -5.33 9.07 5.80
CA HIS A 9 -6.54 8.68 5.08
C HIS A 9 -6.95 7.23 5.39
N SER A 10 -6.91 6.34 4.40
CA SER A 10 -7.19 4.90 4.52
C SER A 10 -5.95 4.04 4.26
N THR A 11 -4.76 4.67 4.24
CA THR A 11 -3.50 4.03 3.88
C THR A 11 -2.86 3.35 5.10
N PHE A 12 -2.81 2.02 5.09
CA PHE A 12 -2.20 1.22 6.15
C PHE A 12 -1.11 0.30 5.63
N GLU A 13 0.05 0.30 6.27
CA GLU A 13 1.08 -0.72 6.07
C GLU A 13 1.00 -1.76 7.18
N ILE A 14 1.07 -3.03 6.81
CA ILE A 14 1.11 -4.16 7.74
C ILE A 14 2.38 -4.97 7.45
N VAL A 15 3.16 -5.23 8.50
CA VAL A 15 4.29 -6.16 8.45
C VAL A 15 4.02 -7.28 9.44
N THR A 16 3.91 -8.52 8.95
CA THR A 16 3.68 -9.70 9.79
C THR A 16 4.96 -10.10 10.53
N SER A 17 4.83 -10.89 11.59
CA SER A 17 5.98 -11.44 12.32
C SER A 17 6.88 -12.32 11.47
N GLU A 18 6.37 -12.84 10.36
CA GLU A 18 7.10 -13.68 9.39
C GLU A 18 7.78 -12.85 8.29
N GLY A 19 7.58 -11.52 8.29
CA GLY A 19 8.23 -10.59 7.36
C GLY A 19 7.41 -10.27 6.11
N THR A 20 6.17 -10.76 5.98
CA THR A 20 5.27 -10.35 4.89
C THR A 20 4.90 -8.88 5.08
N ARG A 21 5.11 -8.06 4.05
CA ARG A 21 4.80 -6.63 4.03
C ARG A 21 3.70 -6.35 3.02
N LEU A 22 2.65 -5.69 3.45
CA LEU A 22 1.52 -5.32 2.60
C LEU A 22 1.04 -3.91 2.87
N ILE A 23 0.39 -3.31 1.88
CA ILE A 23 -0.25 -2.01 1.98
C ILE A 23 -1.73 -2.10 1.60
N VAL A 24 -2.57 -1.39 2.33
CA VAL A 24 -4.00 -1.21 2.04
C VAL A 24 -4.19 0.21 1.53
N ASP A 25 -4.92 0.36 0.43
CA ASP A 25 -5.33 1.63 -0.19
C ASP A 25 -4.18 2.65 -0.30
N PRO A 26 -3.16 2.39 -1.16
CA PRO A 26 -1.94 3.19 -1.24
C PRO A 26 -2.19 4.58 -1.83
N PHE A 27 -2.65 5.50 -0.99
CA PHE A 27 -2.73 6.93 -1.25
C PHE A 27 -1.64 7.65 -0.46
N LEU A 28 -0.51 7.88 -1.13
CA LEU A 28 0.72 8.43 -0.55
C LEU A 28 1.11 9.74 -1.25
N SER A 29 1.13 9.77 -2.58
CA SER A 29 1.67 10.88 -3.36
C SER A 29 0.90 12.19 -3.17
N SER A 30 -0.43 12.13 -3.22
CA SER A 30 -1.28 13.31 -3.03
C SER A 30 -1.90 13.40 -1.63
N ASN A 31 -1.53 12.51 -0.71
CA ASN A 31 -2.02 12.50 0.66
C ASN A 31 -1.26 13.52 1.52
N PRO A 32 -1.90 14.61 1.99
CA PRO A 32 -1.21 15.67 2.74
C PRO A 32 -0.77 15.24 4.15
N LYS A 33 -1.14 14.03 4.59
CA LYS A 33 -0.75 13.46 5.88
C LYS A 33 0.26 12.32 5.75
N ALA A 34 0.51 11.82 4.53
CA ALA A 34 1.53 10.81 4.31
C ALA A 34 2.92 11.40 4.59
N THR A 35 3.71 10.68 5.37
CA THR A 35 5.09 11.06 5.71
C THR A 35 6.13 10.34 4.85
N VAL A 36 5.67 9.46 3.96
CA VAL A 36 6.49 8.67 3.03
C VAL A 36 5.80 8.63 1.66
N GLY A 37 6.58 8.55 0.59
CA GLY A 37 6.06 8.26 -0.75
C GLY A 37 6.11 6.76 -1.08
N PRO A 38 5.66 6.37 -2.30
CA PRO A 38 5.70 4.98 -2.75
C PRO A 38 7.10 4.36 -2.74
N GLU A 39 8.15 5.17 -2.83
CA GLU A 39 9.54 4.73 -2.75
C GLU A 39 9.93 4.04 -1.45
N HIS A 40 9.17 4.27 -0.37
CA HIS A 40 9.34 3.60 0.91
C HIS A 40 9.11 2.07 0.84
N PHE A 41 8.44 1.60 -0.21
CA PHE A 41 8.07 0.20 -0.40
C PHE A 41 8.88 -0.50 -1.51
N HIS A 42 9.82 0.20 -2.15
CA HIS A 42 10.58 -0.33 -3.30
C HIS A 42 11.55 -1.47 -2.93
N ASP A 43 11.94 -1.58 -1.66
CA ASP A 43 12.84 -2.63 -1.16
C ASP A 43 12.09 -3.95 -0.93
N GLN A 44 10.86 -3.89 -0.43
CA GLN A 44 9.99 -5.04 -0.22
C GLN A 44 8.53 -4.61 -0.11
N LEU A 45 7.67 -5.19 -0.94
CA LEU A 45 6.22 -5.17 -0.79
C LEU A 45 5.67 -6.45 -1.43
N ASP A 46 4.95 -7.25 -0.63
CA ASP A 46 4.45 -8.55 -1.08
C ASP A 46 3.02 -8.43 -1.63
N TYR A 47 2.20 -7.55 -1.04
CA TYR A 47 0.79 -7.38 -1.43
C TYR A 47 0.34 -5.92 -1.42
N VAL A 48 -0.54 -5.60 -2.37
CA VAL A 48 -1.35 -4.37 -2.39
C VAL A 48 -2.81 -4.80 -2.26
N LEU A 49 -3.53 -4.25 -1.28
CA LEU A 49 -4.94 -4.50 -1.05
C LEU A 49 -5.73 -3.24 -1.39
N LEU A 50 -6.74 -3.36 -2.24
CA LEU A 50 -7.63 -2.25 -2.60
C LEU A 50 -9.06 -2.53 -2.15
N THR A 51 -9.63 -1.60 -1.40
CA THR A 51 -11.02 -1.69 -0.93
C THR A 51 -12.03 -1.36 -2.03
N HIS A 52 -11.72 -0.39 -2.89
CA HIS A 52 -12.53 0.03 -4.04
C HIS A 52 -11.72 0.96 -4.98
N GLY A 53 -12.33 1.39 -6.10
CA GLY A 53 -11.66 2.08 -7.20
C GLY A 53 -11.62 3.62 -7.14
N HIS A 54 -11.92 4.27 -6.01
CA HIS A 54 -11.78 5.73 -5.92
C HIS A 54 -10.32 6.16 -5.89
N PHE A 55 -10.04 7.36 -6.42
CA PHE A 55 -8.68 7.84 -6.66
C PHE A 55 -7.82 7.89 -5.38
N ASP A 56 -8.42 8.26 -4.26
CA ASP A 56 -7.81 8.36 -2.92
C ASP A 56 -7.58 7.00 -2.26
N HIS A 57 -7.80 5.90 -2.99
CA HIS A 57 -7.47 4.55 -2.58
C HIS A 57 -6.50 3.86 -3.58
N VAL A 58 -6.49 4.27 -4.85
CA VAL A 58 -5.75 3.56 -5.92
C VAL A 58 -4.53 4.29 -6.48
N GLU A 59 -4.31 5.57 -6.11
CA GLU A 59 -3.32 6.46 -6.74
C GLU A 59 -1.95 5.80 -6.98
N ASP A 60 -1.32 5.27 -5.93
CA ASP A 60 0.02 4.69 -6.01
C ASP A 60 0.02 3.16 -6.22
N ALA A 61 -1.15 2.54 -6.41
CA ALA A 61 -1.24 1.08 -6.52
C ALA A 61 -0.48 0.56 -7.75
N TRP A 62 -0.68 1.18 -8.92
CA TRP A 62 -0.03 0.73 -10.15
C TRP A 62 1.50 0.85 -10.08
N SER A 63 2.02 1.99 -9.61
CA SER A 63 3.46 2.22 -9.51
C SER A 63 4.13 1.25 -8.55
N LEU A 64 3.49 0.96 -7.42
CA LEU A 64 3.95 -0.04 -6.45
C LEU A 64 3.96 -1.45 -7.06
N LEU A 65 2.89 -1.86 -7.73
CA LEU A 65 2.80 -3.17 -8.38
C LEU A 65 3.86 -3.35 -9.47
N GLU A 66 4.02 -2.36 -10.35
CA GLU A 66 5.02 -2.37 -11.42
C GLU A 66 6.44 -2.44 -10.85
N LYS A 67 6.71 -1.73 -9.76
CA LYS A 67 8.06 -1.63 -9.19
C LYS A 67 8.46 -2.85 -8.36
N THR A 68 7.52 -3.43 -7.63
CA THR A 68 7.80 -4.47 -6.61
C THR A 68 7.42 -5.87 -7.07
N GLY A 69 6.51 -6.00 -8.04
CA GLY A 69 5.90 -7.29 -8.39
C GLY A 69 4.94 -7.82 -7.32
N ALA A 70 4.50 -6.97 -6.38
CA ALA A 70 3.51 -7.31 -5.37
C ALA A 70 2.24 -7.89 -5.99
N THR A 71 1.58 -8.78 -5.27
CA THR A 71 0.28 -9.31 -5.70
C THR A 71 -0.84 -8.34 -5.33
N LEU A 72 -1.67 -7.98 -6.31
CA LEU A 72 -2.88 -7.19 -6.08
C LEU A 72 -4.01 -8.09 -5.56
N ILE A 73 -4.65 -7.67 -4.47
CA ILE A 73 -5.87 -8.27 -3.93
C ILE A 73 -6.96 -7.19 -3.91
N SER A 74 -8.04 -7.42 -4.65
CA SER A 74 -9.20 -6.53 -4.69
C SER A 74 -10.47 -7.30 -5.08
N SER A 75 -11.60 -6.61 -5.17
CA SER A 75 -12.83 -7.17 -5.72
C SER A 75 -12.66 -7.49 -7.21
N PHE A 76 -13.47 -8.43 -7.68
CA PHE A 76 -13.67 -8.65 -9.11
C PHE A 76 -14.88 -7.83 -9.54
N GLU A 77 -14.67 -6.80 -10.36
CA GLU A 77 -15.71 -6.08 -11.10
C GLU A 77 -15.21 -5.71 -12.48
#